data_AF-A0A0L0CU99-F1
#
_entry.id   AF-A0A0L0CU99-F1
#
_cell.length_a   1.000
_cell.length_b   1.000
_cell.length_c   1.000
_cell.angle_alpha   90.00
_cell.angle_beta   90.00
_cell.angle_gamma   90.00
#
_symmetry.space_group_name_H-M   'P 1'
#
loop_
_entity.id
_entity.type
_entity.pdbx_description
1 polymer ?
#
loop_
_entity_poly.entity_id
_entity_poly.type
_entity_poly.pdbx_seq_one_letter_code
_entity_poly.pdbx_strand_id
1 'polypeptide(L)'
;MKVYLILSIIFFVLSSLNAKIYLPEISKKHGPLYQAIRTLILSEKLNAEQAWNDTQHQIARYSSVLEKAHDYMHNYEKIINDKLNQLNNPEHSDEVKKCYKQYERQIARFNRDLVQNYFACKQAVNSSLSQLKNEIVQEIEYIHEAAIKIQELVYECNVSDLKRIDREMHHAGIILCVLSGLGEINHHMLEASQITLNILARLSINQEESGQLEEIQGKTTNICLDYQYLRDEFETIYENVMLCVKKIE
;
A
#
# COMPACT_ATOMS: atom_id res chain seq x y z
N MET A 1 23.57 -59.39 -23.45
CA MET A 1 23.23 -57.96 -23.39
C MET A 1 22.66 -57.46 -22.05
N LYS A 2 22.17 -58.32 -21.12
CA LYS A 2 21.58 -57.86 -19.84
C LYS A 2 22.59 -57.58 -18.71
N VAL A 3 23.81 -58.13 -18.78
CA VAL A 3 24.82 -58.00 -17.70
C VAL A 3 25.54 -56.63 -17.73
N TYR A 4 25.79 -56.08 -18.92
CA TYR A 4 26.43 -54.77 -19.09
C TYR A 4 25.56 -53.60 -18.60
N LEU A 5 24.24 -53.73 -18.72
CA LEU A 5 23.29 -52.71 -18.26
C LEU A 5 23.24 -52.63 -16.73
N ILE A 6 23.35 -53.77 -16.04
CA ILE A 6 23.37 -53.82 -14.57
C ILE A 6 24.69 -53.27 -14.02
N LEU A 7 25.82 -53.61 -14.64
CA LEU A 7 27.13 -53.06 -14.26
C LEU A 7 27.23 -51.56 -14.50
N SER A 8 26.64 -51.04 -15.59
CA SER A 8 26.58 -49.60 -15.86
C SER A 8 25.76 -48.84 -14.83
N ILE A 9 24.65 -49.41 -14.35
CA ILE A 9 23.81 -48.78 -13.32
C ILE A 9 24.53 -48.80 -11.97
N ILE A 10 25.17 -49.92 -11.61
CA ILE A 10 25.95 -50.02 -10.36
C ILE A 10 27.13 -49.04 -10.38
N PHE A 11 27.81 -48.88 -11.52
CA PHE A 11 28.91 -47.92 -11.66
C PHE A 11 28.40 -46.46 -11.56
N PHE A 12 27.23 -46.16 -12.13
CA PHE A 12 26.61 -44.84 -12.00
C PHE A 12 26.22 -44.52 -10.56
N VAL A 13 25.64 -45.48 -9.84
CA VAL A 13 25.25 -45.33 -8.41
C VAL A 13 26.48 -45.24 -7.50
N LEU A 14 27.56 -45.98 -7.78
CA LEU A 14 28.81 -45.88 -7.03
C LEU A 14 29.57 -44.57 -7.35
N SER A 15 29.43 -44.03 -8.56
CA SER A 15 30.03 -42.76 -8.94
C SER A 15 29.30 -41.53 -8.36
N SER A 16 27.99 -41.62 -8.10
CA SER A 16 27.23 -40.57 -7.40
C SER A 16 27.45 -40.56 -5.89
N LEU A 17 27.89 -41.68 -5.30
CA LEU A 17 28.32 -41.77 -3.90
C LEU A 17 29.70 -41.12 -3.63
N ASN A 18 30.48 -40.84 -4.68
CA ASN A 18 31.81 -40.24 -4.59
C ASN A 18 31.85 -38.74 -4.95
N ALA A 19 30.68 -38.09 -5.06
CA ALA A 19 30.64 -36.64 -4.98
C ALA A 19 31.10 -36.26 -3.56
N LYS A 20 32.39 -35.94 -3.40
CA LYS A 20 32.90 -35.21 -2.24
C LYS A 20 32.00 -34.00 -2.08
N ILE A 21 31.06 -34.09 -1.14
CA ILE A 21 30.22 -32.96 -0.74
C ILE A 21 31.22 -31.88 -0.36
N TYR A 22 31.34 -30.88 -1.22
CA TYR A 22 32.25 -29.75 -1.01
C TYR A 22 31.59 -28.89 0.06
N LEU A 23 31.71 -29.36 1.29
CA LEU A 23 31.26 -28.70 2.50
C LEU A 23 32.11 -27.43 2.62
N PRO A 24 31.50 -26.23 2.46
CA PRO A 24 32.23 -24.98 2.50
C PRO A 24 33.04 -24.89 3.80
N GLU A 25 34.20 -24.23 3.77
CA GLU A 25 35.19 -24.26 4.87
C GLU A 25 34.63 -23.84 6.24
N ILE A 26 33.54 -23.06 6.24
CA ILE A 26 32.75 -22.66 7.42
C ILE A 26 31.99 -23.84 8.06
N SER A 27 31.53 -24.80 7.26
CA SER A 27 30.81 -26.00 7.73
C SER A 27 31.73 -26.93 8.51
N LYS A 28 33.03 -26.96 8.16
CA LYS A 28 34.05 -27.73 8.87
C LYS A 28 34.28 -27.21 10.28
N LYS A 29 34.01 -25.92 10.53
CA LYS A 29 34.24 -25.26 11.83
C LYS A 29 33.07 -25.39 12.81
N HIS A 30 31.85 -25.53 12.31
CA HIS A 30 30.64 -25.46 13.13
C HIS A 30 29.63 -26.60 12.91
N GLY A 31 29.93 -27.54 12.01
CA GLY A 31 29.01 -28.61 11.64
C GLY A 31 27.97 -28.18 10.60
N PRO A 32 27.50 -29.11 9.75
CA PRO A 32 26.55 -28.81 8.68
C PRO A 32 25.19 -28.34 9.20
N LEU A 33 24.75 -28.84 10.36
CA LEU A 33 23.45 -28.54 10.93
C LEU A 33 23.34 -27.10 11.43
N TYR A 34 24.34 -26.64 12.21
CA TYR A 34 24.43 -25.25 12.63
C TYR A 34 24.44 -24.29 11.43
N GLN A 35 25.22 -24.62 10.39
CA GLN A 35 25.30 -23.77 9.21
C GLN A 35 23.97 -23.73 8.45
N ALA A 36 23.31 -24.88 8.28
CA ALA A 36 22.01 -24.94 7.60
C ALA A 36 20.97 -24.07 8.31
N ILE A 37 20.85 -24.19 9.64
CA ILE A 37 19.90 -23.39 10.44
C ILE A 37 20.25 -21.89 10.41
N ARG A 38 21.53 -21.55 10.50
CA ARG A 38 21.96 -20.14 10.42
C ARG A 38 21.67 -19.53 9.05
N THR A 39 21.92 -20.27 7.97
CA THR A 39 21.60 -19.83 6.61
C THR A 39 20.10 -19.66 6.41
N LEU A 40 19.29 -20.58 6.95
CA LEU A 40 17.83 -20.48 6.91
C LEU A 40 17.34 -19.21 7.61
N ILE A 41 17.78 -18.95 8.85
CA ILE A 41 17.41 -17.73 9.60
C ILE A 41 17.83 -16.46 8.83
N LEU A 42 19.03 -16.45 8.25
CA LEU A 42 19.48 -15.30 7.45
C LEU A 42 18.63 -15.10 6.18
N SER A 43 18.23 -16.18 5.52
CA SER A 43 17.37 -16.12 4.34
C SER A 43 15.99 -15.56 4.69
N GLU A 44 15.37 -16.05 5.76
CA GLU A 44 14.06 -15.59 6.20
C GLU A 44 14.11 -14.13 6.69
N LYS A 45 15.21 -13.74 7.34
CA LYS A 45 15.43 -12.33 7.71
C LYS A 45 15.46 -11.43 6.48
N LEU A 46 16.20 -11.81 5.44
CA LEU A 46 16.26 -11.05 4.18
C LEU A 46 14.89 -10.98 3.50
N ASN A 47 14.11 -12.06 3.53
CA ASN A 47 12.74 -12.07 3.02
C ASN A 47 11.84 -11.08 3.78
N ALA A 48 11.95 -11.03 5.11
CA ALA A 48 11.20 -10.08 5.94
C ALA A 48 11.62 -8.62 5.69
N GLU A 49 12.92 -8.34 5.54
CA GLU A 49 13.42 -7.01 5.15
C GLU A 49 12.89 -6.59 3.78
N GLN A 50 12.81 -7.52 2.83
CA GLN A 50 12.23 -7.26 1.51
C GLN A 50 10.72 -6.99 1.59
N ALA A 51 9.98 -7.80 2.35
CA ALA A 51 8.54 -7.60 2.58
C ALA A 51 8.27 -6.20 3.15
N TRP A 52 9.07 -5.77 4.13
CA TRP A 52 8.99 -4.42 4.68
C TRP A 52 9.21 -3.33 3.63
N ASN A 53 10.26 -3.44 2.82
CA ASN A 53 10.55 -2.46 1.77
C ASN A 53 9.40 -2.36 0.76
N ASP A 54 8.84 -3.50 0.34
CA ASP A 54 7.71 -3.55 -0.58
C ASP A 54 6.46 -2.89 0.03
N THR A 55 6.15 -3.20 1.30
CA THR A 55 5.04 -2.59 2.05
C THR A 55 5.22 -1.08 2.18
N GLN A 56 6.43 -0.60 2.53
CA GLN A 56 6.74 0.83 2.58
C GLN A 56 6.50 1.52 1.24
N HIS A 57 6.97 0.92 0.15
CA HIS A 57 6.77 1.48 -1.19
C HIS A 57 5.29 1.60 -1.56
N GLN A 58 4.47 0.60 -1.21
CA GLN A 58 3.04 0.64 -1.47
C GLN A 58 2.33 1.72 -0.65
N ILE A 59 2.62 1.82 0.65
CA ILE A 59 2.07 2.86 1.53
C ILE A 59 2.46 4.24 1.02
N ALA A 60 3.74 4.47 0.70
CA ALA A 60 4.23 5.76 0.21
C ALA A 60 3.53 6.17 -1.10
N ARG A 61 3.30 5.22 -2.02
CA ARG A 61 2.56 5.47 -3.25
C ARG A 61 1.13 5.90 -2.97
N TYR A 62 0.43 5.20 -2.08
CA TYR A 62 -0.95 5.52 -1.72
C TYR A 62 -1.07 6.86 -0.99
N SER A 63 -0.21 7.09 0.02
CA SER A 63 -0.17 8.37 0.74
C SER A 63 0.12 9.54 -0.20
N SER A 64 1.04 9.39 -1.17
CA SER A 64 1.32 10.45 -2.14
C SER A 64 0.11 10.79 -3.03
N VAL A 65 -0.71 9.79 -3.39
CA VAL A 65 -1.95 10.03 -4.15
C VAL A 65 -2.97 10.78 -3.30
N LEU A 66 -3.16 10.37 -2.04
CA LEU A 66 -4.07 11.03 -1.10
C LEU A 66 -3.64 12.46 -0.78
N GLU A 67 -2.35 12.70 -0.54
CA GLU A 67 -1.79 14.03 -0.30
C GLU A 67 -1.96 14.95 -1.51
N LYS A 68 -1.67 14.47 -2.72
CA LYS A 68 -1.91 15.25 -3.95
C LYS A 68 -3.38 15.60 -4.14
N ALA A 69 -4.28 14.66 -3.87
CA ALA A 69 -5.72 14.91 -3.95
C ALA A 69 -6.14 15.97 -2.92
N HIS A 70 -5.67 15.86 -1.68
CA HIS A 70 -5.92 16.82 -0.62
C HIS A 70 -5.39 18.23 -0.98
N ASP A 71 -4.13 18.33 -1.43
CA ASP A 71 -3.49 19.60 -1.81
C ASP A 71 -4.19 20.24 -3.01
N TYR A 72 -4.57 19.42 -3.99
CA TYR A 72 -5.31 19.90 -5.15
C TYR A 72 -6.67 20.46 -4.74
N MET A 73 -7.43 19.75 -3.89
CA MET A 73 -8.70 20.23 -3.34
C MET A 73 -8.53 21.54 -2.56
N HIS A 74 -7.52 21.62 -1.71
CA HIS A 74 -7.27 22.81 -0.90
C HIS A 74 -6.89 24.03 -1.76
N ASN A 75 -6.04 23.86 -2.75
CA ASN A 75 -5.66 24.94 -3.67
C ASN A 75 -6.84 25.39 -4.53
N TYR A 76 -7.67 24.45 -4.96
CA TYR A 76 -8.78 24.72 -5.85
C TYR A 76 -9.97 25.40 -5.12
N GLU A 77 -10.14 25.17 -3.80
CA GLU A 77 -11.08 25.93 -2.96
C GLU A 77 -10.86 27.45 -3.09
N LYS A 78 -9.61 27.89 -3.03
CA LYS A 78 -9.27 29.30 -3.19
C LYS A 78 -9.65 29.83 -4.58
N ILE A 79 -9.35 29.06 -5.64
CA ILE A 79 -9.65 29.44 -7.03
C ILE A 79 -11.16 29.55 -7.25
N ILE A 80 -11.95 28.58 -6.77
CA ILE A 80 -13.41 28.62 -6.84
C ILE A 80 -13.94 29.87 -6.13
N ASN A 81 -13.48 30.11 -4.90
CA ASN A 81 -13.93 31.25 -4.12
C ASN A 81 -13.59 32.59 -4.79
N ASP A 82 -12.39 32.74 -5.33
CA ASP A 82 -11.98 33.93 -6.07
C ASP A 82 -12.85 34.14 -7.32
N LYS A 83 -13.12 33.08 -8.08
CA LYS A 83 -14.00 33.12 -9.27
C LYS A 83 -15.44 33.42 -8.90
N LEU A 84 -16.00 32.82 -7.85
CA LEU A 84 -17.33 33.11 -7.34
C LEU A 84 -17.44 34.55 -6.83
N ASN A 85 -16.42 35.07 -6.17
CA ASN A 85 -16.37 36.45 -5.72
C ASN A 85 -16.33 37.43 -6.89
N GLN A 86 -15.55 37.12 -7.94
CA GLN A 86 -15.63 37.85 -9.19
C GLN A 86 -17.05 37.78 -9.75
N LEU A 87 -17.62 36.58 -9.85
CA LEU A 87 -18.94 36.35 -10.42
C LEU A 87 -20.08 37.08 -9.68
N ASN A 88 -19.94 37.28 -8.37
CA ASN A 88 -20.93 37.94 -7.53
C ASN A 88 -20.60 39.41 -7.23
N ASN A 89 -19.57 40.00 -7.85
CA ASN A 89 -19.14 41.35 -7.51
C ASN A 89 -20.14 42.40 -8.02
N PRO A 90 -20.74 43.23 -7.14
CA PRO A 90 -21.74 44.23 -7.51
C PRO A 90 -21.22 45.35 -8.43
N GLU A 91 -19.89 45.52 -8.55
CA GLU A 91 -19.25 46.55 -9.40
C GLU A 91 -19.16 46.18 -10.89
N HIS A 92 -19.80 45.08 -11.31
CA HIS A 92 -19.86 44.68 -12.72
C HIS A 92 -20.51 45.77 -13.60
N SER A 93 -19.91 46.06 -14.76
CA SER A 93 -20.53 46.91 -15.78
C SER A 93 -21.88 46.33 -16.21
N ASP A 94 -22.76 47.14 -16.79
CA ASP A 94 -24.11 46.68 -17.19
C ASP A 94 -24.06 45.57 -18.25
N GLU A 95 -23.01 45.54 -19.06
CA GLU A 95 -22.74 44.49 -20.04
C GLU A 95 -22.34 43.17 -19.36
N VAL A 96 -21.49 43.27 -18.34
CA VAL A 96 -21.13 42.13 -17.51
C VAL A 96 -22.38 41.60 -16.81
N LYS A 97 -23.19 42.45 -16.17
CA LYS A 97 -24.47 42.03 -15.54
C LYS A 97 -25.41 41.31 -16.50
N LYS A 98 -25.47 41.70 -17.78
CA LYS A 98 -26.27 41.02 -18.81
C LYS A 98 -25.79 39.60 -19.09
N CYS A 99 -24.49 39.42 -19.32
CA CYS A 99 -23.90 38.10 -19.52
C CYS A 99 -24.14 37.21 -18.30
N TYR A 100 -23.94 37.75 -17.11
CA TYR A 100 -24.15 37.04 -15.85
C TYR A 100 -25.59 36.60 -15.63
N LYS A 101 -26.57 37.48 -15.92
CA LYS A 101 -28.00 37.18 -15.76
C LYS A 101 -28.46 36.00 -16.63
N GLN A 102 -27.79 35.76 -17.76
CA GLN A 102 -28.06 34.60 -18.61
C GLN A 102 -27.67 33.27 -17.94
N TYR A 103 -26.67 33.28 -17.07
CA TYR A 103 -26.14 32.10 -16.37
C TYR A 103 -26.47 32.07 -14.87
N GLU A 104 -27.16 33.07 -14.33
CA GLU A 104 -27.42 33.26 -12.89
C GLU A 104 -28.02 32.02 -12.20
N ARG A 105 -29.03 31.39 -12.80
CA ARG A 105 -29.65 30.18 -12.24
C ARG A 105 -28.71 28.97 -12.27
N GLN A 106 -27.86 28.88 -13.29
CA GLN A 106 -26.86 27.82 -13.39
C GLN A 106 -25.80 28.06 -12.32
N ILE A 107 -25.23 29.26 -12.25
CA ILE A 107 -24.22 29.65 -11.25
C ILE A 107 -24.72 29.42 -9.82
N ALA A 108 -25.95 29.81 -9.49
CA ALA A 108 -26.51 29.63 -8.15
C ALA A 108 -26.71 28.15 -7.77
N ARG A 109 -27.15 27.31 -8.72
CA ARG A 109 -27.26 25.86 -8.53
C ARG A 109 -25.87 25.23 -8.37
N PHE A 110 -24.94 25.57 -9.27
CA PHE A 110 -23.57 25.08 -9.22
C PHE A 110 -22.87 25.45 -7.93
N ASN A 111 -23.04 26.68 -7.44
CA ASN A 111 -22.40 27.11 -6.22
C ASN A 111 -22.85 26.26 -5.02
N ARG A 112 -24.16 25.96 -4.91
CA ARG A 112 -24.68 25.08 -3.86
C ARG A 112 -24.14 23.65 -3.99
N ASP A 113 -24.27 23.06 -5.17
CA ASP A 113 -23.93 21.65 -5.39
C ASP A 113 -22.41 21.42 -5.32
N LEU A 114 -21.60 22.35 -5.86
CA LEU A 114 -20.13 22.31 -5.84
C LEU A 114 -19.58 22.45 -4.42
N VAL A 115 -20.11 23.39 -3.63
CA VAL A 115 -19.67 23.60 -2.24
C VAL A 115 -20.05 22.40 -1.37
N GLN A 116 -21.26 21.87 -1.52
CA GLN A 116 -21.71 20.69 -0.79
C GLN A 116 -20.84 19.47 -1.11
N ASN A 117 -20.60 19.18 -2.39
CA ASN A 117 -19.79 18.05 -2.81
C ASN A 117 -18.31 18.22 -2.49
N TYR A 118 -17.80 19.47 -2.48
CA TYR A 118 -16.45 19.78 -1.99
C TYR A 118 -16.28 19.36 -0.53
N PHE A 119 -17.17 19.79 0.37
CA PHE A 119 -17.07 19.45 1.79
C PHE A 119 -17.20 17.96 2.03
N ALA A 120 -18.15 17.30 1.34
CA ALA A 120 -18.34 15.86 1.44
C ALA A 120 -17.11 15.07 0.94
N CYS A 121 -16.52 15.46 -0.21
CA CYS A 121 -15.29 14.84 -0.70
C CYS A 121 -14.10 15.10 0.24
N LYS A 122 -13.97 16.32 0.78
CA LYS A 122 -12.88 16.68 1.73
C LYS A 122 -12.98 15.86 3.01
N GLN A 123 -14.20 15.67 3.52
CA GLN A 123 -14.45 14.83 4.68
C GLN A 123 -14.11 13.37 4.39
N ALA A 124 -14.47 12.84 3.21
CA ALA A 124 -14.13 11.48 2.80
C ALA A 124 -12.61 11.26 2.69
N VAL A 125 -11.87 12.21 2.11
CA VAL A 125 -10.40 12.16 2.00
C VAL A 125 -9.75 12.21 3.39
N ASN A 126 -10.19 13.11 4.26
CA ASN A 126 -9.65 13.22 5.62
C ASN A 126 -9.96 11.98 6.47
N SER A 127 -11.17 11.43 6.35
CA SER A 127 -11.55 10.18 7.00
C SER A 127 -10.68 9.02 6.52
N SER A 128 -10.45 8.92 5.21
CA SER A 128 -9.58 7.89 4.60
C SER A 128 -8.14 7.99 5.08
N LEU A 129 -7.58 9.21 5.17
CA LEU A 129 -6.25 9.47 5.74
C LEU A 129 -6.16 9.06 7.22
N SER A 130 -7.19 9.36 8.00
CA SER A 130 -7.23 8.97 9.42
C SER A 130 -7.37 7.47 9.60
N GLN A 131 -8.18 6.80 8.77
CA GLN A 131 -8.33 5.34 8.78
C GLN A 131 -7.03 4.65 8.37
N LEU A 132 -6.35 5.13 7.32
CA LEU A 132 -5.03 4.64 6.92
C LEU A 132 -4.05 4.68 8.09
N LYS A 133 -4.01 5.81 8.80
CA LYS A 133 -3.11 6.02 9.94
C LYS A 133 -3.47 5.12 11.13
N ASN A 134 -4.75 4.93 11.42
CA ASN A 134 -5.15 4.20 12.63
C ASN A 134 -5.18 2.68 12.43
N GLU A 135 -5.57 2.21 11.25
CA GLU A 135 -5.83 0.79 11.00
C GLU A 135 -4.59 0.01 10.55
N ILE A 136 -3.56 0.67 9.99
CA ILE A 136 -2.36 -0.04 9.48
C ILE A 136 -1.19 0.00 10.47
N VAL A 137 -1.18 0.88 11.49
CA VAL A 137 0.01 1.06 12.36
C VAL A 137 0.50 -0.23 13.00
N GLN A 138 -0.39 -1.04 13.57
CA GLN A 138 -0.01 -2.30 14.22
C GLN A 138 0.55 -3.32 13.22
N GLU A 139 -0.04 -3.40 12.03
CA GLU A 139 0.37 -4.34 10.99
C GLU A 139 1.72 -3.95 10.38
N ILE A 140 1.92 -2.65 10.12
CA ILE A 140 3.19 -2.07 9.67
C ILE A 140 4.29 -2.32 10.69
N GLU A 141 4.00 -2.11 11.98
CA GLU A 141 4.96 -2.32 13.06
C GLU A 141 5.38 -3.79 13.13
N TYR A 142 4.43 -4.72 12.97
CA TYR A 142 4.77 -6.14 12.92
C TYR A 142 5.67 -6.50 11.73
N ILE A 143 5.33 -6.05 10.52
CA ILE A 143 6.14 -6.32 9.31
C ILE A 143 7.54 -5.72 9.46
N HIS A 144 7.64 -4.50 10.01
CA HIS A 144 8.92 -3.83 10.28
C HIS A 144 9.80 -4.61 11.26
N GLU A 145 9.21 -5.17 12.32
CA GLU A 145 9.93 -5.92 13.34
C GLU A 145 10.23 -7.38 12.97
N ALA A 146 9.57 -7.94 11.94
CA ALA A 146 9.68 -9.35 11.59
C ALA A 146 11.14 -9.81 11.38
N ALA A 147 11.97 -8.98 10.73
CA ALA A 147 13.40 -9.28 10.53
C ALA A 147 14.19 -9.35 11.86
N ILE A 148 13.82 -8.54 12.85
CA ILE A 148 14.43 -8.56 14.19
C ILE A 148 14.00 -9.83 14.92
N LYS A 149 12.69 -10.15 14.93
CA LYS A 149 12.14 -11.35 15.55
C LYS A 149 12.76 -12.63 14.99
N ILE A 150 12.96 -12.71 13.66
CA ILE A 150 13.64 -13.83 13.01
C ILE A 150 15.09 -13.94 13.48
N GLN A 151 15.79 -12.81 13.64
CA GLN A 151 17.17 -12.80 14.12
C GLN A 151 17.28 -13.25 15.59
N GLU A 152 16.27 -12.97 16.42
CA GLU A 152 16.19 -13.34 17.83
C GLU A 152 16.04 -14.85 18.04
N LEU A 153 15.46 -15.59 17.07
CA LEU A 153 15.37 -17.05 17.10
C LEU A 153 16.74 -17.75 17.27
N VAL A 154 17.84 -17.10 16.87
CA VAL A 154 19.20 -17.61 17.11
C VAL A 154 19.47 -17.81 18.60
N TYR A 155 18.98 -16.89 19.42
CA TYR A 155 19.14 -16.90 20.87
C TYR A 155 18.01 -17.68 21.54
N GLU A 156 16.75 -17.43 21.17
CA GLU A 156 15.59 -18.09 21.77
C GLU A 156 15.63 -19.61 21.64
N CYS A 157 16.03 -20.09 20.46
CA CYS A 157 16.14 -21.52 20.18
C CYS A 157 17.52 -22.11 20.51
N ASN A 158 18.42 -21.35 21.14
CA ASN A 158 19.78 -21.78 21.46
C ASN A 158 20.54 -22.36 20.25
N VAL A 159 20.43 -21.74 19.07
CA VAL A 159 21.01 -22.25 17.81
C VAL A 159 22.52 -22.51 17.93
N SER A 160 23.22 -21.78 18.79
CA SER A 160 24.65 -21.97 19.04
C SER A 160 25.03 -23.36 19.54
N ASP A 161 24.10 -24.08 20.18
CA ASP A 161 24.31 -25.42 20.71
C ASP A 161 24.41 -26.48 19.60
N LEU A 162 23.88 -26.22 18.40
CA LEU A 162 24.04 -27.08 17.23
C LEU A 162 25.51 -27.24 16.76
N LYS A 163 26.43 -26.44 17.31
CA LYS A 163 27.87 -26.57 17.05
C LYS A 163 28.49 -27.78 17.76
N ARG A 164 27.86 -28.28 18.83
CA ARG A 164 28.43 -29.36 19.63
C ARG A 164 28.01 -30.70 19.03
N ILE A 165 28.92 -31.67 19.04
CA ILE A 165 28.70 -33.04 18.53
C ILE A 165 28.49 -33.97 19.73
N ASP A 166 27.68 -33.55 20.69
CA ASP A 166 27.46 -34.32 21.92
C ASP A 166 26.18 -35.18 21.80
N ARG A 167 26.20 -36.39 22.37
CA ARG A 167 25.14 -37.39 22.18
C ARG A 167 23.86 -37.11 22.98
N GLU A 168 23.93 -36.23 23.98
CA GLU A 168 22.81 -35.87 24.85
C GLU A 168 22.10 -34.58 24.41
N MET A 169 22.47 -33.98 23.27
CA MET A 169 21.86 -32.74 22.80
C MET A 169 20.54 -32.94 22.04
N HIS A 170 19.53 -32.15 22.41
CA HIS A 170 18.23 -32.09 21.75
C HIS A 170 18.27 -31.28 20.45
N HIS A 171 19.11 -31.67 19.48
CA HIS A 171 19.18 -31.01 18.17
C HIS A 171 17.81 -30.92 17.48
N ALA A 172 16.99 -31.96 17.58
CA ALA A 172 15.63 -31.94 17.06
C ALA A 172 14.77 -30.85 17.71
N GLY A 173 14.91 -30.63 19.02
CA GLY A 173 14.19 -29.57 19.74
C GLY A 173 14.60 -28.17 19.28
N ILE A 174 15.90 -27.94 19.09
CA ILE A 174 16.42 -26.67 18.57
C ILE A 174 15.89 -26.41 17.15
N ILE A 175 15.94 -27.42 16.27
CA ILE A 175 15.43 -27.29 14.90
C ILE A 175 13.93 -27.02 14.90
N LEU A 176 13.16 -27.76 15.70
CA LEU A 176 11.71 -27.58 15.80
C LEU A 176 11.34 -26.20 16.34
N CYS A 177 12.08 -25.68 17.33
CA CYS A 177 11.92 -24.31 17.82
C CYS A 177 12.12 -23.29 16.70
N VAL A 178 13.21 -23.41 15.94
CA VAL A 178 13.49 -22.47 14.83
C VAL A 178 12.41 -22.55 13.76
N LEU A 179 12.04 -23.76 13.32
CA LEU A 179 11.04 -23.93 12.27
C LEU A 179 9.65 -23.45 12.71
N SER A 180 9.27 -23.70 13.97
CA SER A 180 8.03 -23.22 14.55
C SER A 180 8.01 -21.69 14.63
N GLY A 181 9.07 -21.08 15.17
CA GLY A 181 9.17 -19.63 15.29
C GLY A 181 9.18 -18.92 13.94
N LEU A 182 9.93 -19.44 12.96
CA LEU A 182 9.89 -18.94 11.58
C LEU A 182 8.48 -19.07 10.98
N GLY A 183 7.81 -20.20 11.19
CA GLY A 183 6.45 -20.43 10.71
C GLY A 183 5.44 -19.44 11.28
N GLU A 184 5.50 -19.19 12.59
CA GLU A 184 4.64 -18.22 13.28
C GLU A 184 4.89 -16.79 12.79
N ILE A 185 6.16 -16.36 12.73
CA ILE A 185 6.51 -15.01 12.26
C ILE A 185 6.08 -14.81 10.81
N ASN A 186 6.34 -15.79 9.94
CA ASN A 186 5.95 -15.70 8.54
C ASN A 186 4.43 -15.69 8.37
N HIS A 187 3.69 -16.46 9.17
CA HIS A 187 2.23 -16.46 9.13
C HIS A 187 1.66 -15.09 9.48
N HIS A 188 2.07 -14.53 10.62
CA HIS A 188 1.61 -13.21 11.06
C HIS A 188 2.07 -12.10 10.10
N MET A 189 3.28 -12.18 9.55
CA MET A 189 3.77 -11.20 8.56
C MET A 189 2.91 -11.22 7.29
N LEU A 190 2.52 -12.41 6.80
CA LEU A 190 1.62 -12.55 5.65
C LEU A 190 0.22 -12.02 5.96
N GLU A 191 -0.31 -12.32 7.14
CA GLU A 191 -1.60 -11.80 7.59
C GLU A 191 -1.60 -10.27 7.68
N ALA A 192 -0.59 -9.69 8.35
CA ALA A 192 -0.39 -8.25 8.45
C ALA A 192 -0.27 -7.58 7.07
N SER A 193 0.46 -8.22 6.15
CA SER A 193 0.58 -7.74 4.76
C SER A 193 -0.76 -7.77 4.04
N GLN A 194 -1.55 -8.84 4.21
CA GLN A 194 -2.88 -8.96 3.62
C GLN A 194 -3.85 -7.92 4.19
N ILE A 195 -3.83 -7.68 5.50
CA ILE A 195 -4.64 -6.65 6.15
C ILE A 195 -4.26 -5.28 5.61
N THR A 196 -2.96 -4.98 5.54
CA THR A 196 -2.44 -3.73 4.96
C THR A 196 -2.92 -3.53 3.53
N LEU A 197 -2.76 -4.56 2.67
CA LEU A 197 -3.23 -4.52 1.28
C LEU A 197 -4.74 -4.34 1.17
N ASN A 198 -5.53 -5.02 2.02
CA ASN A 198 -6.98 -4.89 2.03
C ASN A 198 -7.41 -3.47 2.44
N ILE A 199 -6.76 -2.87 3.43
CA ILE A 199 -7.02 -1.50 3.85
C ILE A 199 -6.65 -0.52 2.73
N LEU A 200 -5.46 -0.67 2.13
CA LEU A 200 -5.02 0.15 0.99
C LEU A 200 -5.99 0.02 -0.19
N ALA A 201 -6.41 -1.20 -0.53
CA ALA A 201 -7.37 -1.45 -1.61
C ALA A 201 -8.73 -0.83 -1.29
N ARG A 202 -9.25 -1.01 -0.06
CA ARG A 202 -10.51 -0.39 0.37
C ARG A 202 -10.42 1.13 0.29
N LEU A 203 -9.32 1.74 0.70
CA LEU A 203 -9.11 3.19 0.61
C LEU A 203 -8.95 3.67 -0.85
N SER A 204 -8.35 2.85 -1.72
CA SER A 204 -8.29 3.07 -3.17
C SER A 204 -9.68 3.07 -3.79
N ILE A 205 -10.45 2.02 -3.50
CA ILE A 205 -11.84 1.88 -3.91
C ILE A 205 -12.66 3.01 -3.30
N ASN A 206 -12.32 3.50 -2.11
CA ASN A 206 -12.99 4.65 -1.53
C ASN A 206 -12.71 5.97 -2.28
N GLN A 207 -11.57 6.12 -2.95
CA GLN A 207 -11.35 7.24 -3.86
C GLN A 207 -12.07 7.07 -5.21
N GLU A 208 -12.23 5.84 -5.70
CA GLU A 208 -12.87 5.53 -6.99
C GLU A 208 -14.39 5.27 -6.89
N GLU A 209 -14.91 4.94 -5.70
CA GLU A 209 -16.29 4.57 -5.41
C GLU A 209 -16.88 5.17 -4.12
N SER A 210 -16.10 5.68 -3.15
CA SER A 210 -16.68 6.22 -1.89
C SER A 210 -16.43 7.70 -1.61
N GLY A 211 -17.21 8.47 -2.36
CA GLY A 211 -18.13 9.36 -1.66
C GLY A 211 -18.97 8.57 -0.66
N GLN A 212 -19.20 9.10 0.53
CA GLN A 212 -20.23 8.59 1.43
C GLN A 212 -21.51 8.22 0.65
N LEU A 213 -21.86 6.93 0.68
CA LEU A 213 -23.09 6.40 0.13
C LEU A 213 -24.28 6.99 0.89
N GLU A 214 -24.77 8.16 0.47
CA GLU A 214 -26.17 8.50 0.70
C GLU A 214 -26.98 7.97 -0.48
N GLU A 215 -27.86 7.01 -0.19
CA GLU A 215 -28.92 6.52 -1.08
C GLU A 215 -29.92 7.66 -1.38
N ILE A 216 -29.49 8.68 -2.10
CA ILE A 216 -30.40 9.67 -2.69
C ILE A 216 -30.68 9.17 -4.10
N GLN A 217 -31.76 8.39 -4.25
CA GLN A 217 -32.36 7.98 -5.53
C GLN A 217 -31.66 6.88 -6.34
N GLY A 218 -31.18 5.81 -5.69
CA GLY A 218 -30.87 4.54 -6.39
C GLY A 218 -29.73 4.61 -7.41
N LYS A 219 -28.82 5.58 -7.28
CA LYS A 219 -27.63 5.73 -8.13
C LYS A 219 -26.40 5.87 -7.23
N THR A 220 -25.59 4.81 -7.18
CA THR A 220 -24.27 4.82 -6.51
C THR A 220 -23.34 5.72 -7.31
N THR A 221 -23.10 6.94 -6.84
CA THR A 221 -22.27 7.93 -7.53
C THR A 221 -21.16 8.38 -6.57
N ASN A 222 -19.91 8.36 -7.02
CA ASN A 222 -18.75 8.73 -6.22
C ASN A 222 -18.73 10.26 -6.04
N ILE A 223 -18.96 10.76 -4.81
CA ILE A 223 -19.02 12.19 -4.49
C ILE A 223 -17.75 12.97 -4.89
N CYS A 224 -16.56 12.35 -4.82
CA CYS A 224 -15.34 13.00 -5.29
C CYS A 224 -15.28 13.11 -6.82
N LEU A 225 -15.80 12.11 -7.54
CA LEU A 225 -15.99 12.21 -9.00
C LEU A 225 -17.09 13.22 -9.36
N ASP A 226 -18.18 13.28 -8.58
CA ASP A 226 -19.24 14.29 -8.78
C ASP A 226 -18.70 15.70 -8.54
N TYR A 227 -17.85 15.90 -7.53
CA TYR A 227 -17.14 17.16 -7.33
C TYR A 227 -16.25 17.51 -8.54
N GLN A 228 -15.50 16.55 -9.09
CA GLN A 228 -14.69 16.79 -10.29
C GLN A 228 -15.54 17.17 -11.50
N TYR A 229 -16.68 16.51 -11.71
CA TYR A 229 -17.60 16.84 -12.79
C TYR A 229 -18.21 18.23 -12.63
N LEU A 230 -18.73 18.55 -11.43
CA LEU A 230 -19.30 19.87 -11.13
C LEU A 230 -18.26 20.99 -11.27
N ARG A 231 -17.01 20.69 -10.95
CA ARG A 231 -15.89 21.60 -11.15
C ARG A 231 -15.66 21.91 -12.62
N ASP A 232 -15.54 20.89 -13.46
CA ASP A 232 -15.25 21.05 -14.88
C ASP A 232 -16.41 21.79 -15.60
N GLU A 233 -17.63 21.53 -15.15
CA GLU A 233 -18.81 22.27 -15.60
C GLU A 233 -18.79 23.73 -15.13
N PHE A 234 -18.41 24.01 -13.89
CA PHE A 234 -18.23 25.38 -13.38
C PHE A 234 -17.18 26.17 -14.16
N GLU A 235 -16.04 25.56 -14.48
CA GLU A 235 -15.00 26.19 -15.32
C GLU A 235 -15.54 26.55 -16.70
N THR A 236 -16.28 25.63 -17.33
CA THR A 236 -16.91 25.86 -18.63
C THR A 236 -17.89 27.04 -18.57
N ILE A 237 -18.71 27.12 -17.52
CA ILE A 237 -19.65 28.24 -17.32
C ILE A 237 -18.88 29.55 -17.13
N TYR A 238 -17.85 29.54 -16.28
CA TYR A 238 -17.03 30.73 -16.03
C TYR A 238 -16.37 31.22 -17.31
N GLU A 239 -15.77 30.34 -18.12
CA GLU A 239 -15.19 30.70 -19.42
C GLU A 239 -16.23 31.30 -20.38
N ASN A 240 -17.43 30.72 -20.45
CA ASN A 240 -18.51 31.24 -21.30
C ASN A 240 -18.96 32.65 -20.87
N VAL A 241 -19.05 32.90 -19.56
CA VAL A 241 -19.36 34.24 -19.03
C VAL A 241 -18.25 35.22 -19.41
N MET A 242 -16.98 34.85 -19.21
CA MET A 242 -15.85 35.71 -19.55
C MET A 242 -15.72 35.97 -21.05
N LEU A 243 -16.05 34.99 -21.91
CA LEU A 243 -16.13 35.18 -23.36
C LEU A 243 -17.27 36.11 -23.77
N CYS A 244 -18.41 36.06 -23.09
CA CYS A 244 -19.51 36.99 -23.31
C CYS A 244 -19.10 38.42 -22.99
N VAL A 245 -18.40 38.64 -21.86
CA VAL A 245 -17.86 39.96 -21.48
C VAL A 245 -16.89 40.50 -22.53
N LYS A 246 -15.92 39.69 -22.96
CA LYS A 246 -14.92 40.07 -23.98
C LYS A 246 -15.49 40.37 -25.37
N LYS A 247 -16.69 39.88 -25.69
CA LYS A 247 -17.36 40.18 -26.97
C LYS A 247 -18.12 41.51 -26.94
N ILE A 248 -18.31 42.06 -25.76
CA ILE A 248 -19.02 43.33 -25.57
C ILE A 248 -18.04 44.49 -25.36
N GLU A 249 -16.85 44.22 -24.82
CA GLU A 249 -15.67 45.11 -24.90
C GLU A 249 -15.17 45.30 -26.34
#